data_AF-A0A972S0R7-F1
#
_entry.id   AF-A0A972S0R7-F1
#
_cell.length_a   1.000
_cell.length_b   1.000
_cell.length_c   1.000
_cell.angle_alpha   90.00
_cell.angle_beta   90.00
_cell.angle_gamma   90.00
#
_symmetry.space_group_name_H-M   'P 1'
#
loop_
_entity.id
_entity.type
_entity.pdbx_description
1 polymer ?
#
loop_
_entity_poly.entity_id
_entity_poly.type
_entity_poly.pdbx_seq_one_letter_code
_entity_poly.pdbx_strand_id
1 'polypeptide(L)'
;MMALFVGAAEKIPGWYYAIKNIKLQKEKFFEILKPLVEQENKKILQEREFVERFFKAYEQNPLVEEALLEKLALLAKKYRIKHLYDKEAYLKKIDTIPTALVLAQAALESGWGKSRFAREANNLFGEWTYGKRGLVPKHRAPGKKHKIKIFDTLSDSIASYMLNLNRHRAYREFRAARAQAKRAGRRFGALEAAMTMHRYSQLGKRYNYLVSSIIRKNGLHLD
;
A
#
# COMPACT_ATOMS: atom_id res chain seq x y z
N MET A 1 -29.49 4.22 -6.54
CA MET A 1 -28.57 4.86 -7.51
C MET A 1 -27.54 5.67 -6.73
N MET A 2 -26.41 5.08 -6.33
CA MET A 2 -25.34 5.77 -5.63
C MET A 2 -24.19 5.97 -6.62
N ALA A 3 -23.92 7.22 -6.94
CA ALA A 3 -22.93 7.60 -7.93
C ALA A 3 -21.54 7.04 -7.58
N LEU A 4 -20.95 6.39 -8.58
CA LEU A 4 -19.54 6.04 -8.67
C LEU A 4 -18.69 7.32 -8.54
N PHE A 5 -18.18 7.62 -7.35
CA PHE A 5 -17.07 8.55 -7.21
C PHE A 5 -15.79 7.83 -7.63
N VAL A 6 -15.52 7.79 -8.94
CA VAL A 6 -14.20 7.47 -9.49
C VAL A 6 -13.37 8.75 -9.45
N GLY A 7 -13.00 9.15 -8.24
CA GLY A 7 -12.08 10.25 -7.96
C GLY A 7 -11.30 9.90 -6.70
N ALA A 8 -10.08 10.41 -6.55
CA ALA A 8 -9.33 10.25 -5.31
C ALA A 8 -10.22 10.73 -4.16
N ALA A 9 -10.66 9.83 -3.28
CA ALA A 9 -11.45 10.27 -2.12
C ALA A 9 -10.54 11.18 -1.29
N GLU A 10 -10.90 12.46 -1.21
CA GLU A 10 -10.13 13.47 -0.47
C GLU A 10 -9.99 13.08 1.01
N LYS A 11 -10.99 12.41 1.58
CA LYS A 11 -11.05 12.01 2.98
C LYS A 11 -12.14 10.95 3.21
N ILE A 12 -12.15 10.34 4.39
CA ILE A 12 -13.30 9.55 4.85
C ILE A 12 -14.50 10.50 5.00
N PRO A 13 -15.66 10.23 4.38
CA PRO A 13 -16.81 11.14 4.42
C PRO A 13 -17.32 11.40 5.84
N GLY A 14 -17.83 12.61 6.10
CA GLY A 14 -18.31 12.98 7.44
C GLY A 14 -19.41 12.06 7.99
N TRP A 15 -20.32 11.59 7.13
CA TRP A 15 -21.41 10.67 7.49
C TRP A 15 -20.91 9.35 8.07
N TYR A 16 -19.70 8.91 7.71
CA TYR A 16 -19.09 7.68 8.23
C TYR A 16 -19.02 7.69 9.76
N TYR A 17 -18.70 8.86 10.33
CA TYR A 17 -18.51 9.04 11.77
C TYR A 17 -19.83 9.11 12.53
N ALA A 18 -20.97 9.30 11.85
CA ALA A 18 -22.29 9.30 12.45
C ALA A 18 -22.90 7.89 12.58
N ILE A 19 -22.29 6.87 11.97
CA ILE A 19 -22.81 5.49 12.01
C ILE A 19 -22.63 4.90 13.41
N LYS A 20 -23.75 4.60 14.09
CA LYS A 20 -23.77 3.96 15.42
C LYS A 20 -23.56 2.45 15.37
N ASN A 21 -24.07 1.77 14.34
CA ASN A 21 -23.93 0.33 14.20
C ASN A 21 -22.49 -0.04 13.82
N ILE A 22 -21.78 -0.72 14.71
CA ILE A 22 -20.36 -1.06 14.55
C ILE A 22 -20.12 -1.96 13.33
N LYS A 23 -21.01 -2.92 13.06
CA LYS A 23 -20.87 -3.82 11.90
C LYS A 23 -20.97 -3.03 10.60
N LEU A 24 -22.01 -2.21 10.48
CA LEU A 24 -22.21 -1.33 9.33
C LEU A 24 -21.06 -0.34 9.14
N GLN A 25 -20.54 0.25 10.23
CA GLN A 25 -19.38 1.17 10.15
C GLN A 25 -18.14 0.46 9.58
N LYS A 26 -17.90 -0.80 9.95
CA LYS A 26 -16.79 -1.59 9.41
C LYS A 26 -16.97 -1.93 7.93
N GLU A 27 -18.19 -2.29 7.53
CA GLU A 27 -18.54 -2.54 6.13
C GLU A 27 -18.32 -1.29 5.28
N LYS A 28 -18.84 -0.13 5.71
CA LYS A 28 -18.65 1.14 5.01
C LYS A 28 -17.19 1.58 4.94
N PHE A 29 -16.38 1.27 5.95
CA PHE A 29 -14.94 1.53 5.91
C PHE A 29 -14.28 0.80 4.74
N PHE A 30 -14.60 -0.48 4.53
CA PHE A 30 -14.06 -1.25 3.43
C PHE A 30 -14.61 -0.78 2.08
N GLU A 31 -15.91 -0.48 1.98
CA GLU A 31 -16.50 0.06 0.74
C GLU A 31 -15.83 1.36 0.28
N ILE A 32 -15.48 2.25 1.21
CA ILE A 32 -14.77 3.51 0.89
C ILE A 32 -13.36 3.23 0.36
N LEU A 33 -12.63 2.31 0.99
CA LEU A 33 -11.20 2.11 0.69
C LEU A 33 -10.92 1.13 -0.44
N LYS A 34 -11.75 0.09 -0.63
CA LYS A 34 -11.56 -0.95 -1.64
C LYS A 34 -11.28 -0.40 -3.04
N PRO A 35 -12.11 0.50 -3.61
CA PRO A 35 -11.85 1.05 -4.95
C PRO A 35 -10.53 1.83 -5.03
N LEU A 36 -10.13 2.52 -3.96
CA LEU A 36 -8.86 3.25 -3.91
C LEU A 36 -7.66 2.29 -3.95
N VAL A 37 -7.72 1.19 -3.20
CA VAL A 37 -6.67 0.15 -3.20
C VAL A 37 -6.57 -0.53 -4.56
N GLU A 38 -7.71 -0.84 -5.18
CA GLU A 38 -7.76 -1.43 -6.52
C GLU A 38 -7.20 -0.48 -7.58
N GLN A 39 -7.50 0.82 -7.48
CA GLN A 39 -6.93 1.83 -8.35
C GLN A 39 -5.40 1.94 -8.21
N GLU A 40 -4.86 1.90 -7.00
CA GLU A 40 -3.40 1.90 -6.78
C GLU A 40 -2.74 0.60 -7.29
N ASN A 41 -3.40 -0.55 -7.12
CA ASN A 41 -2.94 -1.80 -7.72
C ASN A 41 -2.94 -1.74 -9.26
N LYS A 42 -3.94 -1.11 -9.88
CA LYS A 42 -3.98 -0.89 -11.34
C LYS A 42 -2.80 -0.04 -11.81
N LYS A 43 -2.46 1.05 -11.10
CA LYS A 43 -1.28 1.87 -11.41
C LYS A 43 0.00 1.05 -11.32
N ILE A 44 0.16 0.22 -10.28
CA ILE A 44 1.33 -0.66 -10.14
C ILE A 44 1.41 -1.68 -11.29
N LEU A 45 0.27 -2.24 -11.71
CA LEU A 45 0.23 -3.16 -12.84
C LEU A 45 0.65 -2.49 -14.14
N GLN A 46 0.18 -1.27 -14.41
CA GLN A 46 0.61 -0.48 -15.58
C GLN A 46 2.12 -0.20 -15.59
N GLU A 47 2.70 0.10 -14.41
CA GLU A 47 4.15 0.27 -14.28
C GLU A 47 4.90 -1.05 -14.52
N ARG A 48 4.35 -2.16 -14.04
CA ARG A 48 4.92 -3.49 -14.27
C ARG A 48 4.90 -3.87 -15.75
N GLU A 49 3.76 -3.71 -16.41
CA GLU A 49 3.60 -3.98 -17.83
C GLU A 49 4.54 -3.13 -18.68
N PHE A 50 4.73 -1.85 -18.30
CA PHE A 50 5.73 -1.00 -18.92
C PHE A 50 7.14 -1.60 -18.81
N VAL A 51 7.54 -2.05 -17.62
CA VAL A 51 8.85 -2.70 -17.41
C VAL A 51 8.98 -3.96 -18.25
N GLU A 52 7.96 -4.82 -18.26
CA GLU A 52 7.97 -6.06 -19.03
C GLU A 52 8.13 -5.78 -20.54
N ARG A 53 7.40 -4.79 -21.06
CA ARG A 53 7.54 -4.33 -22.46
C ARG A 53 8.90 -3.71 -22.74
N PHE A 54 9.40 -2.85 -21.85
CA PHE A 54 10.73 -2.23 -21.99
C PHE A 54 11.81 -3.29 -22.16
N PHE A 55 11.87 -4.26 -21.24
CA PHE A 55 12.93 -5.28 -21.27
C PHE A 55 12.77 -6.23 -22.45
N LYS A 56 11.54 -6.54 -22.88
CA LYS A 56 11.31 -7.32 -24.11
C LYS A 56 11.83 -6.59 -25.35
N ALA A 57 11.60 -5.28 -25.46
CA ALA A 57 12.10 -4.48 -26.57
C ALA A 57 13.63 -4.34 -26.53
N TYR A 58 14.20 -4.08 -25.35
CA TYR A 58 15.65 -3.97 -25.14
C TYR A 58 16.40 -5.26 -25.49
N GLU A 59 15.83 -6.43 -25.19
CA GLU A 59 16.39 -7.74 -25.58
C GLU A 59 16.43 -7.93 -27.11
N GLN A 60 15.51 -7.30 -27.86
CA GLN A 60 15.43 -7.39 -29.32
C GLN A 60 16.28 -6.33 -30.02
N ASN A 61 16.27 -5.10 -29.50
CA ASN A 61 17.05 -3.98 -30.02
C ASN A 61 17.48 -3.07 -28.85
N PRO A 62 18.78 -3.00 -28.54
CA PRO A 62 19.29 -2.12 -27.47
C PRO A 62 19.11 -0.62 -27.73
N LEU A 63 18.81 -0.21 -28.97
CA LEU A 63 18.46 1.18 -29.32
C LEU A 63 17.01 1.46 -28.89
N VAL A 64 16.85 1.81 -27.61
CA VAL A 64 15.56 2.22 -27.02
C VAL A 64 15.36 3.72 -27.12
N GLU A 65 14.11 4.12 -27.36
CA GLU A 65 13.71 5.54 -27.36
C GLU A 65 14.02 6.22 -26.02
N GLU A 66 14.53 7.46 -26.08
CA GLU A 66 14.93 8.24 -24.90
C GLU A 66 13.81 8.36 -23.86
N ALA A 67 12.57 8.61 -24.30
CA ALA A 67 11.40 8.70 -23.42
C ALA A 67 11.14 7.40 -22.62
N LEU A 68 11.43 6.23 -23.20
CA LEU A 68 11.30 4.95 -22.50
C LEU A 68 12.40 4.80 -21.44
N LEU A 69 13.63 5.24 -21.75
CA LEU A 69 14.75 5.23 -20.82
C LEU A 69 14.50 6.17 -19.63
N GLU A 70 14.00 7.38 -19.89
CA GLU A 70 13.61 8.33 -18.84
C GLU A 70 12.55 7.75 -17.90
N LYS A 71 11.49 7.16 -18.48
CA LYS A 71 10.44 6.52 -17.69
C LYS A 71 10.97 5.35 -16.85
N LEU A 72 11.88 4.55 -17.40
CA LEU A 72 12.56 3.49 -16.64
C LEU A 72 13.39 4.07 -15.48
N ALA A 73 14.15 5.14 -15.72
CA ALA A 73 14.97 5.81 -14.71
C ALA A 73 14.11 6.38 -13.56
N LEU A 74 12.94 6.95 -13.88
CA LEU A 74 11.95 7.40 -12.88
C LEU A 74 11.44 6.23 -12.02
N LEU A 75 11.14 5.08 -12.64
CA LEU A 75 10.74 3.87 -11.90
C LEU A 75 11.89 3.32 -11.04
N ALA A 76 13.12 3.31 -11.54
CA ALA A 76 14.30 2.93 -10.77
C ALA A 76 14.41 3.77 -9.49
N LYS A 77 14.25 5.10 -9.61
CA LYS A 77 14.25 6.02 -8.48
C LYS A 77 13.07 5.75 -7.52
N LYS A 78 11.85 5.61 -8.04
CA LYS A 78 10.63 5.34 -7.26
C LYS A 78 10.76 4.08 -6.40
N TYR A 79 11.23 2.98 -7.00
CA TYR A 79 11.35 1.67 -6.39
C TYR A 79 12.73 1.39 -5.77
N ARG A 80 13.66 2.34 -5.83
CA ARG A 80 15.05 2.21 -5.32
C ARG A 80 15.74 0.99 -5.92
N ILE A 81 15.73 0.89 -7.25
CA ILE A 81 16.50 -0.08 -8.03
C ILE A 81 17.90 0.49 -8.24
N LYS A 82 18.93 -0.32 -7.99
CA LYS A 82 20.32 0.14 -8.03
C LYS A 82 20.90 0.15 -9.45
N HIS A 83 20.57 -0.87 -10.23
CA HIS A 83 21.08 -1.05 -11.59
C HIS A 83 19.92 -0.84 -12.56
N LEU A 84 20.06 0.14 -13.46
CA LEU A 84 18.97 0.60 -14.32
C LEU A 84 18.36 -0.52 -15.17
N TYR A 85 19.17 -1.47 -15.62
CA TYR A 85 18.77 -2.59 -16.48
C TYR A 85 18.57 -3.93 -15.72
N ASP A 86 18.37 -3.89 -14.40
CA ASP A 86 18.12 -5.10 -13.58
C ASP A 86 16.64 -5.49 -13.59
N LYS A 87 16.20 -6.18 -14.66
CA LYS A 87 14.82 -6.66 -14.87
C LYS A 87 14.26 -7.38 -13.65
N GLU A 88 15.02 -8.28 -13.04
CA GLU A 88 14.58 -9.05 -11.89
C GLU A 88 14.26 -8.18 -10.68
N ALA A 89 15.09 -7.17 -10.40
CA ALA A 89 14.83 -6.24 -9.31
C ALA A 89 13.55 -5.44 -9.54
N TYR A 90 13.25 -5.00 -10.77
CA TYR A 90 11.96 -4.37 -11.07
C TYR A 90 10.82 -5.36 -10.85
N LEU A 91 10.85 -6.54 -11.47
CA LEU A 91 9.74 -7.49 -11.40
C LEU A 91 9.51 -8.04 -9.98
N LYS A 92 10.51 -8.04 -9.11
CA LYS A 92 10.36 -8.38 -7.69
C LYS A 92 9.69 -7.27 -6.89
N LYS A 93 9.93 -6.00 -7.24
CA LYS A 93 9.43 -4.84 -6.49
C LYS A 93 8.10 -4.30 -7.01
N ILE A 94 7.90 -4.29 -8.33
CA ILE A 94 6.73 -3.72 -9.00
C ILE A 94 5.72 -4.86 -9.21
N ASP A 95 4.87 -5.05 -8.21
CA ASP A 95 3.74 -5.98 -8.31
C ASP A 95 2.63 -5.56 -7.34
N THR A 96 1.43 -6.08 -7.58
CA THR A 96 0.24 -5.77 -6.80
C THR A 96 0.35 -6.31 -5.36
N ILE A 97 -0.45 -5.72 -4.47
CA ILE A 97 -0.55 -6.13 -3.07
C ILE A 97 -1.97 -6.62 -2.83
N PRO A 98 -2.18 -7.75 -2.12
CA PRO A 98 -3.52 -8.26 -1.86
C PRO A 98 -4.42 -7.20 -1.22
N THR A 99 -5.55 -6.88 -1.86
CA THR A 99 -6.46 -5.80 -1.43
C THR A 99 -6.86 -5.97 0.04
N ALA A 100 -7.27 -7.18 0.40
CA ALA A 100 -7.64 -7.53 1.77
C ALA A 100 -6.53 -7.31 2.82
N LEU A 101 -5.24 -7.45 2.44
CA LEU A 101 -4.13 -7.13 3.34
C LEU A 101 -4.10 -5.62 3.63
N VAL A 102 -4.17 -4.80 2.58
CA VAL A 102 -4.14 -3.34 2.69
C VAL A 102 -5.32 -2.85 3.51
N LEU A 103 -6.52 -3.37 3.26
CA LEU A 103 -7.74 -3.03 4.00
C LEU A 103 -7.65 -3.43 5.49
N ALA A 104 -7.16 -4.63 5.78
CA ALA A 104 -7.02 -5.11 7.15
C ALA A 104 -5.99 -4.30 7.94
N GLN A 105 -4.85 -3.96 7.34
CA GLN A 105 -3.85 -3.11 7.99
C GLN A 105 -4.36 -1.68 8.13
N ALA A 106 -5.03 -1.11 7.12
CA ALA A 106 -5.65 0.20 7.26
C ALA A 106 -6.65 0.22 8.43
N ALA A 107 -7.50 -0.80 8.57
CA ALA A 107 -8.44 -0.92 9.69
C ALA A 107 -7.72 -0.99 11.04
N LEU A 108 -6.65 -1.78 11.14
CA LEU A 108 -5.87 -1.93 12.36
C LEU A 108 -5.15 -0.64 12.75
N GLU A 109 -4.40 -0.05 11.83
CA GLU A 109 -3.53 1.12 12.08
C GLU A 109 -4.32 2.41 12.31
N SER A 110 -5.46 2.58 11.61
CA SER A 110 -6.30 3.77 11.75
C SER A 110 -7.41 3.62 12.79
N GLY A 111 -7.53 2.46 13.43
CA GLY A 111 -8.66 2.15 14.32
C GLY A 111 -10.00 2.28 13.59
N TRP A 112 -10.09 1.71 12.39
CA TRP A 112 -11.23 1.83 11.47
C TRP A 112 -11.48 3.29 11.05
N GLY A 113 -10.44 4.02 10.67
CA GLY A 113 -10.55 5.40 10.19
C GLY A 113 -10.88 6.46 11.24
N LYS A 114 -10.98 6.06 12.52
CA LYS A 114 -11.36 6.93 13.63
C LYS A 114 -10.18 7.63 14.30
N SER A 115 -8.95 7.16 14.05
CA SER A 115 -7.76 7.78 14.62
C SER A 115 -7.67 9.25 14.20
N ARG A 116 -7.09 10.07 15.08
CA ARG A 116 -6.83 11.49 14.77
C ARG A 116 -6.00 11.64 13.50
N PHE A 117 -5.04 10.74 13.25
CA PHE A 117 -4.17 10.79 12.09
C PHE A 117 -4.92 10.48 10.79
N ALA A 118 -5.85 9.52 10.81
CA ALA A 118 -6.72 9.27 9.66
C ALA A 118 -7.64 10.47 9.39
N ARG A 119 -8.20 11.08 10.45
CA ARG A 119 -9.16 12.18 10.34
C ARG A 119 -8.55 13.51 9.89
N GLU A 120 -7.41 13.88 10.48
CA GLU A 120 -6.82 15.21 10.27
C GLU A 120 -5.69 15.21 9.23
N ALA A 121 -5.11 14.04 8.93
CA ALA A 121 -3.92 13.95 8.10
C ALA A 121 -4.06 12.94 6.95
N ASN A 122 -5.25 12.35 6.75
CA ASN A 122 -5.50 11.25 5.80
C ASN A 122 -4.52 10.08 5.95
N ASN A 123 -3.88 9.94 7.12
CA ASN A 123 -2.79 9.00 7.32
C ASN A 123 -3.33 7.71 7.94
N LEU A 124 -3.66 6.75 7.07
CA LEU A 124 -4.29 5.48 7.45
C LEU A 124 -3.30 4.52 8.13
N PHE A 125 -2.00 4.68 7.89
CA PHE A 125 -0.97 3.70 8.24
C PHE A 125 0.05 4.22 9.27
N GLY A 126 -0.20 5.39 9.85
CA GLY A 126 0.67 6.01 10.86
C GLY A 126 2.04 6.43 10.33
N GLU A 127 2.18 6.73 9.04
CA GLU A 127 3.47 7.06 8.43
C GLU A 127 4.08 8.33 9.04
N TRP A 128 5.35 8.25 9.41
CA TRP A 128 6.11 9.39 9.93
C TRP A 128 6.80 10.18 8.81
N THR A 129 7.07 11.45 9.08
CA THR A 129 7.90 12.32 8.27
C THR A 129 8.82 13.16 9.14
N TYR A 130 9.98 13.50 8.61
CA TYR A 130 10.92 14.49 9.17
C TYR A 130 10.87 15.82 8.41
N GLY A 131 9.99 15.93 7.41
CA GLY A 131 9.81 17.14 6.62
C GLY A 131 9.12 18.27 7.38
N LYS A 132 9.06 19.44 6.73
CA LYS A 132 8.43 20.64 7.30
C LYS A 132 6.92 20.45 7.53
N ARG A 133 6.21 19.91 6.53
CA ARG A 133 4.76 19.61 6.58
C ARG A 133 4.51 18.30 7.34
N GLY A 134 3.78 18.36 8.45
CA GLY A 134 3.39 17.19 9.23
C GLY A 134 2.67 17.55 10.53
N LEU A 135 1.82 16.65 11.01
CA LEU A 135 1.06 16.81 12.25
C LEU A 135 1.93 16.38 13.45
N VAL A 136 2.04 17.24 14.46
CA VAL A 136 2.83 16.91 15.66
C VAL A 136 2.02 15.92 16.53
N PRO A 137 2.60 14.76 16.92
CA PRO A 137 1.93 13.84 17.83
C PRO A 137 1.71 14.50 19.21
N LYS A 138 0.50 14.35 19.77
CA LYS A 138 0.17 14.94 21.09
C LYS A 138 1.05 14.41 22.23
N HIS A 139 1.45 13.14 22.17
CA HIS A 139 2.28 12.47 23.17
C HIS A 139 3.60 11.99 22.58
N ARG A 140 4.35 12.91 21.96
CA ARG A 140 5.66 12.59 21.39
C ARG A 140 6.68 12.40 22.53
N ALA A 141 7.32 11.23 22.57
CA ALA A 141 8.38 10.95 23.55
C ALA A 141 9.48 12.04 23.51
N PRO A 142 10.06 12.40 24.67
CA PRO A 142 11.14 13.38 24.74
C PRO A 142 12.27 13.08 23.74
N GLY A 143 12.79 14.13 23.09
CA GLY A 143 13.88 14.02 22.11
C GLY A 143 13.49 13.52 20.70
N LYS A 144 12.26 13.02 20.49
CA LYS A 144 11.81 12.65 19.14
C LYS A 144 11.39 13.90 18.36
N LYS A 145 11.84 14.01 17.10
CA LYS A 145 11.51 15.14 16.21
C LYS A 145 10.59 14.78 15.05
N HIS A 146 10.20 13.50 14.91
CA HIS A 146 9.31 13.06 13.85
C HIS A 146 7.92 13.71 13.98
N LYS A 147 7.25 13.88 12.84
CA LYS A 147 5.86 14.28 12.70
C LYS A 147 5.09 13.16 12.02
N ILE A 148 3.77 13.21 12.09
CA ILE A 148 2.90 12.36 11.28
C ILE A 148 2.77 13.00 9.90
N LYS A 149 2.99 12.20 8.86
CA LYS A 149 2.85 12.64 7.47
C LYS A 149 1.40 13.04 7.21
N ILE A 150 1.19 14.17 6.55
CA ILE A 150 -0.11 14.62 6.07
C ILE A 150 -0.19 14.26 4.59
N PHE A 151 -1.30 13.64 4.20
CA PHE A 151 -1.63 13.29 2.83
C PHE A 151 -2.77 14.16 2.34
N ASP A 152 -2.71 14.56 1.07
CA ASP A 152 -3.77 15.38 0.46
C ASP A 152 -5.04 14.53 0.25
N THR A 153 -4.88 13.24 -0.09
CA THR A 153 -5.99 12.29 -0.25
C THR A 153 -5.76 10.96 0.46
N LEU A 154 -6.81 10.15 0.63
CA LEU A 154 -6.68 8.77 1.11
C LEU A 154 -5.88 7.91 0.12
N SER A 155 -6.03 8.16 -1.18
CA SER A 155 -5.27 7.48 -2.25
C SER A 155 -3.77 7.72 -2.08
N ASP A 156 -3.32 8.93 -1.73
CA ASP A 156 -1.89 9.19 -1.49
C ASP A 156 -1.33 8.41 -0.30
N SER A 157 -2.13 8.25 0.77
CA SER A 157 -1.74 7.43 1.92
C SER A 157 -1.63 5.96 1.54
N ILE A 158 -2.58 5.43 0.75
CA ILE A 158 -2.55 4.05 0.25
C ILE A 158 -1.37 3.83 -0.68
N ALA A 159 -1.13 4.75 -1.63
CA ALA A 159 -0.02 4.69 -2.57
C ALA A 159 1.33 4.70 -1.85
N SER A 160 1.50 5.57 -0.85
CA SER A 160 2.72 5.66 -0.04
C SER A 160 3.01 4.37 0.72
N TYR A 161 1.98 3.80 1.35
CA TYR A 161 2.04 2.54 2.07
C TYR A 161 2.39 1.36 1.14
N MET A 162 1.67 1.22 0.03
CA MET A 162 1.88 0.17 -0.96
C MET A 162 3.29 0.25 -1.57
N LEU A 163 3.75 1.47 -1.87
CA LEU A 163 5.11 1.69 -2.35
C LEU A 163 6.15 1.29 -1.29
N ASN A 164 5.90 1.56 -0.01
CA ASN A 164 6.77 1.16 1.09
C ASN A 164 6.94 -0.37 1.15
N LEU A 165 5.84 -1.14 1.06
CA LEU A 165 5.88 -2.61 0.94
C LEU A 165 6.66 -3.07 -0.29
N ASN A 166 6.53 -2.35 -1.40
CA ASN A 166 7.19 -2.68 -2.66
C ASN A 166 8.68 -2.31 -2.73
N ARG A 167 9.19 -1.38 -1.91
CA ARG A 167 10.60 -0.93 -2.03
C ARG A 167 11.45 -1.07 -0.79
N HIS A 168 10.86 -1.06 0.40
CA HIS A 168 11.64 -0.97 1.64
C HIS A 168 12.27 -2.32 2.02
N ARG A 169 13.47 -2.27 2.63
CA ARG A 169 14.24 -3.47 2.98
C ARG A 169 13.55 -4.38 3.99
N ALA A 170 12.73 -3.82 4.87
CA ALA A 170 12.00 -4.59 5.89
C ALA A 170 11.02 -5.61 5.27
N TYR A 171 10.48 -5.33 4.07
CA TYR A 171 9.48 -6.17 3.41
C TYR A 171 10.07 -7.03 2.29
N ARG A 172 11.36 -7.38 2.38
CA ARG A 172 12.01 -8.29 1.41
C ARG A 172 11.34 -9.66 1.38
N GLU A 173 10.96 -10.18 2.54
CA GLU A 173 10.27 -11.47 2.68
C GLU A 173 8.91 -11.46 2.00
N PHE A 174 8.08 -10.44 2.26
CA PHE A 174 6.81 -10.21 1.56
C PHE A 174 6.97 -10.29 0.04
N ARG A 175 7.95 -9.56 -0.52
CA ARG A 175 8.19 -9.56 -1.96
C ARG A 175 8.71 -10.89 -2.49
N ALA A 176 9.49 -11.62 -1.69
CA ALA A 176 9.99 -12.94 -2.05
C ALA A 176 8.86 -13.98 -2.10
N ALA A 177 8.00 -14.02 -1.08
CA ALA A 177 6.83 -14.89 -1.02
C ALA A 177 5.86 -14.59 -2.18
N ARG A 178 5.58 -13.31 -2.45
CA ARG A 178 4.78 -12.89 -3.61
C ARG A 178 5.37 -13.35 -4.94
N ALA A 179 6.68 -13.19 -5.13
CA ALA A 179 7.35 -13.63 -6.35
C ALA A 179 7.33 -15.16 -6.50
N GLN A 180 7.44 -15.92 -5.40
CA GLN A 180 7.35 -17.37 -5.41
C GLN A 180 5.94 -17.84 -5.79
N ALA A 181 4.90 -17.23 -5.20
CA ALA A 181 3.52 -17.50 -5.56
C ALA A 181 3.27 -17.31 -7.07
N LYS A 182 3.73 -16.19 -7.61
CA LYS A 182 3.60 -15.87 -9.04
C LYS A 182 4.34 -16.86 -9.94
N ARG A 183 5.57 -17.26 -9.58
CA ARG A 183 6.33 -18.29 -10.31
C ARG A 183 5.63 -19.66 -10.31
N ALA A 184 4.92 -19.97 -9.23
CA ALA A 184 4.13 -21.19 -9.12
C ALA A 184 2.73 -21.08 -9.78
N GLY A 185 2.44 -20.01 -10.52
CA GLY A 185 1.15 -19.81 -11.19
C GLY A 185 -0.04 -19.59 -10.24
N ARG A 186 0.21 -19.30 -8.95
CA ARG A 186 -0.83 -19.12 -7.94
C ARG A 186 -0.95 -17.68 -7.49
N ARG A 187 -2.16 -17.31 -7.03
CA ARG A 187 -2.41 -16.01 -6.39
C ARG A 187 -1.65 -15.93 -5.05
N PHE A 188 -0.99 -14.79 -4.81
CA PHE A 188 -0.43 -14.48 -3.50
C PHE A 188 -1.56 -14.00 -2.59
N GLY A 189 -2.01 -14.85 -1.66
CA GLY A 189 -3.20 -14.59 -0.84
C GLY A 189 -2.95 -13.61 0.31
N ALA A 190 -3.99 -12.94 0.77
CA ALA A 190 -3.87 -11.95 1.85
C ALA A 190 -3.44 -12.55 3.20
N LEU A 191 -3.85 -13.79 3.52
CA LEU A 191 -3.41 -14.49 4.74
C LEU A 191 -1.93 -14.84 4.69
N GLU A 192 -1.45 -15.37 3.55
CA GLU A 192 -0.03 -15.62 3.34
C GLU A 192 0.77 -14.33 3.44
N ALA A 193 0.28 -13.26 2.83
CA ALA A 193 0.89 -11.95 2.88
C ALA A 193 0.96 -11.40 4.32
N ALA A 194 -0.11 -11.55 5.11
CA ALA A 194 -0.14 -11.15 6.52
C ALA A 194 0.91 -11.86 7.37
N MET A 195 1.25 -13.12 7.06
CA MET A 195 2.28 -13.87 7.77
C MET A 195 3.70 -13.29 7.58
N THR A 196 3.91 -12.52 6.52
CA THR A 196 5.21 -11.86 6.25
C THR A 196 5.37 -10.50 6.93
N MET A 197 4.33 -10.00 7.63
CA MET A 197 4.29 -8.62 8.17
C MET A 197 4.94 -8.44 9.55
N HIS A 198 5.71 -9.42 10.05
CA HIS A 198 6.27 -9.39 11.40
C HIS A 198 7.24 -8.21 11.64
N ARG A 199 7.80 -7.60 10.58
CA ARG A 199 8.67 -6.41 10.67
C ARG A 199 7.91 -5.09 10.56
N TYR A 200 6.59 -5.12 10.38
CA TYR A 200 5.77 -3.92 10.26
C TYR A 200 5.59 -3.23 11.61
N SER A 201 5.44 -4.02 12.69
CA SER A 201 5.15 -3.53 14.04
C SER A 201 6.11 -4.14 15.06
N GLN A 202 6.34 -3.41 16.16
CA GLN A 202 7.08 -3.92 17.33
C GLN A 202 6.42 -5.16 17.95
N LEU A 203 5.14 -5.40 17.66
CA LEU A 203 4.41 -6.59 18.08
C LEU A 203 4.88 -7.89 17.40
N GLY A 204 5.74 -7.82 16.37
CA GLY A 204 6.31 -9.00 15.75
C GLY A 204 5.24 -9.97 15.21
N LYS A 205 5.36 -11.26 15.53
CA LYS A 205 4.39 -12.30 15.10
C LYS A 205 2.96 -12.05 15.60
N ARG A 206 2.77 -11.38 16.74
CA ARG A 206 1.41 -11.02 17.23
C ARG A 206 0.70 -10.09 16.24
N TYR A 207 1.45 -9.23 15.55
CA TYR A 207 0.90 -8.38 14.49
C TYR A 207 0.28 -9.20 13.36
N ASN A 208 0.98 -10.23 12.88
CA ASN A 208 0.48 -11.12 11.84
C ASN A 208 -0.87 -11.73 12.20
N TYR A 209 -1.02 -12.17 13.46
CA TYR A 209 -2.27 -12.73 13.96
C TYR A 209 -3.41 -11.70 13.96
N LEU A 210 -3.15 -10.47 14.40
CA LEU A 210 -4.15 -9.40 14.43
C LEU A 210 -4.67 -9.09 13.01
N VAL A 211 -3.75 -8.93 12.04
CA VAL A 211 -4.11 -8.69 10.63
C VAL A 211 -4.90 -9.87 10.07
N SER A 212 -4.44 -11.10 10.31
CA SER A 212 -5.13 -12.32 9.86
C SER A 212 -6.52 -12.46 10.47
N SER A 213 -6.68 -12.07 11.74
CA SER A 213 -7.96 -12.06 12.44
C SER A 213 -8.95 -11.10 11.79
N ILE A 214 -8.51 -9.89 11.43
CA ILE A 214 -9.35 -8.92 10.71
C ILE A 214 -9.76 -9.47 9.34
N ILE A 215 -8.81 -10.05 8.58
CA ILE A 215 -9.12 -10.65 7.27
C ILE A 215 -10.19 -11.72 7.37
N ARG A 216 -10.07 -12.66 8.33
CA ARG A 216 -11.02 -13.77 8.51
C ARG A 216 -12.39 -13.29 9.01
N LYS A 217 -12.41 -12.51 10.09
CA LYS A 217 -13.66 -12.08 10.76
C LYS A 217 -14.54 -11.18 9.89
N ASN A 218 -13.95 -10.51 8.90
CA ASN A 218 -14.67 -9.62 7.99
C ASN A 218 -14.81 -10.19 6.57
N GLY A 219 -14.52 -11.48 6.36
CA GLY A 219 -14.74 -12.12 5.05
C GLY A 219 -13.90 -11.55 3.90
N LEU A 220 -12.81 -10.84 4.18
CA LEU A 220 -12.02 -10.14 3.15
C LEU A 220 -11.25 -11.10 2.22
N HIS A 221 -11.24 -12.40 2.52
CA HIS A 221 -10.47 -13.40 1.79
C HIS A 221 -11.18 -13.92 0.53
N LEU A 222 -12.36 -13.41 0.19
CA LEU A 222 -13.20 -13.87 -0.92
C LEU A 222 -12.99 -13.07 -2.24
N ASP A 223 -11.93 -12.26 -2.32
CA ASP A 223 -11.51 -11.57 -3.55
C ASP A 223 -10.67 -12.46 -4.49
#